data_AF-A0A838NP62-F1
#
_entry.id   AF-A0A838NP62-F1
#
_cell.length_a   1.000
_cell.length_b   1.000
_cell.length_c   1.000
_cell.angle_alpha   90.00
_cell.angle_beta   90.00
_cell.angle_gamma   90.00
#
_symmetry.space_group_name_H-M   'P 1'
#
loop_
_entity.id
_entity.type
_entity.pdbx_description
1 polymer ?
#
loop_
_entity_poly.entity_id
_entity_poly.type
_entity_poly.pdbx_seq_one_letter_code
_entity_poly.pdbx_strand_id
1 'polypeptide(L)'
;IRELLDRRLIACGTVQEGARSIYRWEGKIADEQEAIVMLKTRSGCIEGLRRAFAELHPYKVPELLAIPVTGGLERYLGWINSETSLTIA
;
A
#
# COMPACT_ATOMS: atom_id res chain seq x y z
N ILE A 1 -2.02 -0.18 8.03
CA ILE A 1 -2.96 -1.08 7.32
C ILE A 1 -4.39 -0.93 7.83
N ARG A 2 -4.66 -1.16 9.12
CA ARG A 2 -6.01 -1.01 9.69
C ARG A 2 -6.64 0.36 9.40
N GLU A 3 -5.91 1.43 9.67
CA GLU A 3 -6.33 2.80 9.33
C GLU A 3 -6.68 2.99 7.84
N LEU A 4 -5.98 2.31 6.92
CA LEU A 4 -6.28 2.39 5.49
C LEU A 4 -7.57 1.67 5.12
N LEU A 5 -7.92 0.59 5.85
CA LEU A 5 -9.20 -0.10 5.72
C LEU A 5 -10.33 0.78 6.26
N ASP A 6 -10.12 1.38 7.44
CA ASP A 6 -11.10 2.25 8.10
C ASP A 6 -11.44 3.47 7.22
N ARG A 7 -10.42 4.05 6.57
CA ARG A 7 -10.57 5.13 5.58
C ARG A 7 -11.07 4.67 4.20
N ARG A 8 -11.35 3.39 4.00
CA ARG A 8 -11.79 2.80 2.71
C ARG A 8 -10.81 3.09 1.56
N LEU A 9 -9.52 3.20 1.85
CA LEU A 9 -8.47 3.44 0.84
C LEU A 9 -7.93 2.13 0.22
N ILE A 10 -8.11 1.01 0.91
CA ILE A 10 -7.78 -0.34 0.44
C ILE A 10 -8.93 -1.28 0.77
N ALA A 11 -9.07 -2.36 0.00
CA ALA A 11 -9.98 -3.45 0.32
C ALA A 11 -9.31 -4.49 1.24
N CYS A 12 -8.03 -4.78 1.01
CA CYS A 12 -7.22 -5.62 1.90
C CYS A 12 -5.73 -5.28 1.83
N GLY A 13 -5.00 -5.75 2.85
CA GLY A 13 -3.54 -5.79 2.88
C GLY A 13 -3.07 -7.19 3.29
N THR A 14 -2.03 -7.69 2.63
CA THR A 14 -1.34 -8.93 3.01
C THR A 14 0.06 -8.56 3.48
N VAL A 15 0.44 -9.01 4.67
CA VAL A 15 1.75 -8.74 5.27
C VAL A 15 2.62 -9.98 5.12
N GLN A 16 3.80 -9.79 4.53
CA GLN A 16 4.86 -10.79 4.49
C GLN A 16 6.01 -10.28 5.37
N GLU A 17 6.21 -10.92 6.52
CA GLU A 17 7.27 -10.56 7.46
C GLU A 17 8.62 -11.19 7.06
N GLY A 18 9.70 -10.71 7.70
CA GLY A 18 11.04 -11.27 7.54
C GLY A 18 11.76 -10.86 6.26
N ALA A 19 11.34 -9.77 5.62
CA ALA A 19 12.05 -9.21 4.50
C ALA A 19 13.35 -8.53 4.98
N ARG A 20 14.33 -8.46 4.09
CA ARG A 20 15.53 -7.63 4.27
C ARG A 20 15.66 -6.68 3.10
N SER A 21 15.74 -5.40 3.40
CA SER A 21 15.91 -4.33 2.42
C SER A 21 17.35 -3.85 2.46
N ILE A 22 18.05 -3.98 1.33
CA ILE A 22 19.45 -3.60 1.19
C ILE A 22 19.52 -2.45 0.19
N TYR A 23 19.98 -1.29 0.62
CA TYR A 23 20.01 -0.06 -0.19
C TYR A 23 21.16 0.85 0.20
N ARG A 24 21.40 1.91 -0.57
CA ARG A 24 22.39 2.94 -0.24
C ARG A 24 21.70 4.15 0.38
N TRP A 25 22.16 4.56 1.55
CA TRP A 25 21.73 5.78 2.22
C TRP A 25 22.93 6.56 2.72
N GLU A 26 23.00 7.86 2.41
CA GLU A 26 24.12 8.75 2.81
C GLU A 26 25.51 8.15 2.53
N GLY A 27 25.65 7.52 1.37
CA GLY A 27 26.91 6.90 0.92
C GLY A 27 27.20 5.52 1.50
N LYS A 28 26.48 5.06 2.52
CA LYS A 28 26.65 3.74 3.16
C LYS A 28 25.63 2.73 2.65
N ILE A 29 25.99 1.45 2.69
CA ILE A 29 25.02 0.37 2.47
C ILE A 29 24.29 0.14 3.79
N ALA A 30 22.97 0.29 3.75
CA ALA A 30 22.03 -0.09 4.79
C ALA A 30 21.49 -1.49 4.50
N ASP A 31 21.16 -2.22 5.56
CA ASP A 31 20.60 -3.57 5.51
C ASP A 31 19.62 -3.70 6.68
N GLU A 32 18.34 -3.50 6.37
CA GLU A 32 17.28 -3.33 7.36
C GLU A 32 16.28 -4.48 7.30
N GLN A 33 15.75 -4.87 8.46
CA GLN A 33 14.68 -5.85 8.55
C GLN A 33 13.32 -5.17 8.37
N GLU A 34 12.55 -5.66 7.42
CA GLU A 34 11.29 -5.04 7.01
C GLU A 34 10.18 -6.08 6.78
N ALA A 35 9.00 -5.58 6.44
CA ALA A 35 7.89 -6.38 5.96
C ALA A 35 7.44 -5.86 4.59
N ILE A 36 7.10 -6.78 3.69
CA ILE A 36 6.47 -6.43 2.41
C ILE A 36 4.95 -6.44 2.62
N VAL A 37 4.29 -5.35 2.25
CA VAL A 37 2.84 -5.23 2.36
C VAL A 37 2.21 -5.11 0.98
N MET A 38 1.42 -6.11 0.60
CA MET A 38 0.65 -6.08 -0.65
C MET A 38 -0.76 -5.55 -0.41
N LEU A 39 -0.99 -4.30 -0.80
CA LEU A 39 -2.29 -3.61 -0.71
C LEU A 39 -3.11 -3.80 -2.00
N LYS A 40 -4.40 -4.10 -1.87
CA LYS A 40 -5.33 -4.24 -3.00
C LYS A 40 -6.31 -3.08 -2.95
N THR A 41 -6.35 -2.30 -4.02
CA THR A 41 -7.21 -1.12 -4.12
C THR A 41 -7.54 -0.80 -5.58
N ARG A 42 -8.37 0.23 -5.79
CA ARG A 42 -8.60 0.83 -7.10
C ARG A 42 -7.55 1.90 -7.40
N SER A 43 -7.27 2.10 -8.69
CA SER A 43 -6.39 3.18 -9.16
C SER A 43 -6.83 4.57 -8.66
N GLY A 44 -8.14 4.82 -8.57
CA GLY A 44 -8.67 6.08 -8.05
C GLY A 44 -8.36 6.37 -6.57
N CYS A 45 -7.96 5.37 -5.78
CA CYS A 45 -7.58 5.55 -4.37
C CYS A 45 -6.09 5.85 -4.17
N ILE A 46 -5.27 5.82 -5.24
CA ILE A 46 -3.81 5.98 -5.14
C ILE A 46 -3.43 7.33 -4.51
N GLU A 47 -4.13 8.42 -4.87
CA GLU A 47 -3.83 9.73 -4.31
C GLU A 47 -4.12 9.79 -2.79
N GLY A 48 -5.25 9.21 -2.37
CA GLY A 48 -5.56 9.07 -0.94
C GLY A 48 -4.53 8.22 -0.19
N LEU A 49 -4.03 7.15 -0.82
CA LEU A 49 -2.94 6.34 -0.26
C LEU A 49 -1.64 7.12 -0.11
N ARG A 50 -1.25 7.93 -1.10
CA ARG A 50 -0.03 8.76 -1.02
C ARG A 50 -0.08 9.71 0.18
N ARG A 51 -1.22 10.35 0.40
CA ARG A 51 -1.44 11.24 1.55
C ARG A 51 -1.40 10.47 2.87
N ALA A 52 -2.11 9.36 2.95
CA ALA A 52 -2.11 8.53 4.15
C ALA A 52 -0.72 7.96 4.49
N PHE A 53 0.10 7.63 3.50
CA PHE A 53 1.48 7.19 3.72
C PHE A 53 2.36 8.32 4.24
N ALA A 54 2.22 9.54 3.71
CA ALA A 54 2.94 10.70 4.21
C ALA A 54 2.56 11.05 5.67
N GLU A 55 1.31 10.78 6.06
CA GLU A 55 0.81 11.01 7.43
C GLU A 55 1.20 9.89 8.41
N LEU A 56 1.09 8.63 8.00
CA LEU A 56 1.09 7.48 8.92
C LEU A 56 2.38 6.66 8.87
N HIS A 57 3.18 6.74 7.80
CA HIS A 57 4.33 5.87 7.66
C HIS A 57 5.51 6.38 8.49
N PRO A 58 6.24 5.53 9.23
CA PRO A 58 7.39 5.95 10.04
C PRO A 58 8.57 6.50 9.23
N TYR A 59 8.57 6.33 7.91
CA TYR A 59 9.68 6.72 7.05
C TYR A 59 9.37 8.04 6.37
N LYS A 60 10.40 8.86 6.22
CA LYS A 60 10.30 10.13 5.49
C LYS A 60 9.97 9.92 4.01
N VAL A 61 10.48 8.85 3.40
CA VAL A 61 10.21 8.47 2.01
C VAL A 61 9.88 6.98 1.99
N PRO A 62 8.61 6.60 2.21
CA PRO A 62 8.21 5.20 2.18
C PRO A 62 8.17 4.66 0.75
N GLU A 63 8.45 3.37 0.59
CA GLU A 63 8.18 2.68 -0.67
C GLU A 63 6.67 2.52 -0.87
N LEU A 64 6.16 3.05 -1.99
CA LEU A 64 4.78 2.85 -2.44
C LEU A 64 4.77 2.74 -3.96
N LEU A 65 4.74 1.50 -4.44
CA LEU A 65 4.68 1.18 -5.88
C LEU A 65 3.31 0.57 -6.21
N ALA A 66 2.72 1.00 -7.32
CA ALA A 66 1.45 0.47 -7.81
C ALA A 66 1.70 -0.41 -9.04
N ILE A 67 1.29 -1.68 -8.95
CA ILE A 67 1.36 -2.64 -10.06
C ILE A 67 -0.06 -2.84 -10.61
N PRO A 68 -0.31 -2.60 -11.91
CA PRO A 68 -1.64 -2.71 -12.47
C PRO A 68 -2.11 -4.17 -12.54
N VAL A 69 -3.32 -4.42 -12.06
CA VAL A 69 -4.02 -5.70 -12.25
C VAL A 69 -4.80 -5.63 -13.56
N THR A 70 -4.47 -6.49 -14.52
CA THR A 70 -5.09 -6.51 -15.87
C THR A 70 -6.27 -7.47 -15.98
N GLY A 71 -6.50 -8.31 -14.98
CA GLY A 71 -7.60 -9.27 -14.94
C GLY A 71 -7.73 -9.94 -13.57
N GLY A 72 -8.88 -10.57 -13.33
CA GLY A 72 -9.16 -11.24 -12.06
C GLY A 72 -10.58 -11.80 -12.03
N LEU A 73 -10.88 -12.52 -10.95
CA LEU A 73 -12.22 -13.06 -10.73
C LEU A 73 -13.22 -11.92 -10.49
N GLU A 74 -14.24 -11.82 -11.34
CA GLU A 74 -15.19 -10.69 -11.35
C GLU A 74 -15.77 -10.37 -9.97
N ARG A 75 -16.24 -11.39 -9.24
CA ARG A 75 -16.77 -11.21 -7.88
C ARG A 75 -15.76 -10.61 -6.89
N TYR A 76 -14.47 -10.93 -7.05
CA TYR A 76 -13.41 -10.40 -6.19
C TYR A 76 -13.07 -8.95 -6.55
N LEU A 77 -13.04 -8.64 -7.84
CA LEU A 77 -12.87 -7.25 -8.31
C LEU A 77 -14.06 -6.38 -7.89
N GLY A 78 -15.28 -6.92 -7.98
CA GLY A 78 -16.49 -6.28 -7.47
C GLY A 78 -16.42 -5.98 -5.98
N TRP A 79 -15.91 -6.93 -5.18
CA TRP A 79 -15.68 -6.72 -3.75
C TRP A 79 -14.63 -5.64 -3.45
N ILE A 80 -13.52 -5.58 -4.21
CA ILE A 80 -12.54 -4.49 -4.07
C ILE A 80 -13.21 -3.14 -4.32
N ASN A 81 -14.09 -3.07 -5.33
CA ASN A 81 -14.80 -1.85 -5.67
C ASN A 81 -15.79 -1.43 -4.58
N SER A 82 -16.48 -2.38 -3.91
CA SER A 82 -17.42 -2.06 -2.83
C SER A 82 -16.73 -1.67 -1.53
N GLU A 83 -15.54 -2.21 -1.25
CA GLU A 83 -14.80 -1.93 -0.02
C GLU A 83 -14.00 -0.63 -0.05
N THR A 84 -13.87 0.00 -1.21
CA THR A 84 -13.08 1.22 -1.38
C THR A 84 -13.95 2.44 -1.71
N SER A 85 -13.52 3.63 -1.30
CA SER A 85 -14.16 4.91 -1.62
C SER A 85 -13.30 5.74 -2.58
N LEU A 86 -13.94 6.43 -3.54
CA LEU A 86 -13.28 7.39 -4.42
C LEU A 86 -13.39 8.83 -3.89
N THR A 87 -14.17 9.04 -2.84
CA THR A 87 -14.27 10.34 -2.19
C THR A 87 -12.95 10.65 -1.54
N ILE A 88 -12.35 11.77 -1.92
CA ILE A 88 -11.15 12.29 -1.28
C ILE A 88 -11.61 12.87 0.05
N ALA A 89 -11.19 12.25 1.15
CA ALA A 89 -11.27 12.85 2.48
C ALA A 89 -10.24 13.99 2.62
#